data_AF-A0A7V4TAT7-F1
#
_entry.id   AF-A0A7V4TAT7-F1
#
_cell.length_a   1.000
_cell.length_b   1.000
_cell.length_c   1.000
_cell.angle_alpha   90.00
_cell.angle_beta   90.00
_cell.angle_gamma   90.00
#
_symmetry.space_group_name_H-M   'P 1'
#
loop_
_entity.id
_entity.type
_entity.pdbx_description
1 polymer ?
#
loop_
_entity_poly.entity_id
_entity_poly.type
_entity_poly.pdbx_seq_one_letter_code
_entity_poly.pdbx_strand_id
1 'polypeptide(L)'
;MKDRSTEEGQPDSQGFEEKETAESLRLSDLRAFRLPVFLVVVAALAVSVAVFKRYLPYTGTPLVPKEPPPVVLTMEDARLVGLGRTGKLWSVKVGKIEIARNRSGAVLKEVTDGKIYDRGKVVLKVRAGKAACEINSRNLLLSDGISVEG
;
A
#
# COMPACT_ATOMS: atom_id res chain seq x y z
N MET A 1 -17.87 -84.48 57.74
CA MET A 1 -16.84 -83.96 58.67
C MET A 1 -16.04 -82.93 57.90
N LYS A 2 -16.22 -81.61 58.04
CA LYS A 2 -16.34 -80.81 59.27
C LYS A 2 -17.08 -79.49 58.93
N ASP A 3 -18.08 -79.13 59.73
CA ASP A 3 -18.84 -77.88 59.67
C ASP A 3 -18.14 -76.71 60.38
N ARG A 4 -18.47 -75.48 59.94
CA ARG A 4 -18.49 -74.15 60.61
C ARG A 4 -18.13 -73.07 59.59
N SER A 5 -18.70 -71.87 59.53
CA SER A 5 -19.88 -71.23 60.13
C SER A 5 -20.03 -69.88 59.41
N THR A 6 -21.28 -69.47 59.22
CA THR A 6 -21.81 -68.19 58.72
C THR A 6 -21.63 -67.03 59.71
N GLU A 7 -21.59 -65.78 59.22
CA GLU A 7 -22.35 -64.56 59.65
C GLU A 7 -21.69 -63.30 59.04
N GLU A 8 -22.33 -62.59 58.11
CA GLU A 8 -23.34 -61.51 58.23
C GLU A 8 -22.75 -60.09 58.36
N GLY A 9 -23.30 -59.15 57.57
CA GLY A 9 -23.00 -57.72 57.65
C GLY A 9 -23.50 -56.93 56.42
N GLN A 10 -24.63 -56.23 56.59
CA GLN A 10 -25.51 -55.61 55.60
C GLN A 10 -25.15 -54.11 55.29
N PRO A 11 -26.01 -53.25 54.68
CA PRO A 11 -25.87 -52.70 53.31
C PRO A 11 -25.76 -51.15 53.22
N ASP A 12 -25.77 -50.66 51.98
CA ASP A 12 -26.22 -49.34 51.48
C ASP A 12 -25.61 -48.05 52.02
N SER A 13 -25.04 -47.25 51.11
CA SER A 13 -25.15 -45.79 51.13
C SER A 13 -24.95 -45.20 49.74
N GLN A 14 -25.95 -44.43 49.35
CA GLN A 14 -26.09 -43.57 48.17
C GLN A 14 -24.98 -42.52 48.07
N GLY A 15 -24.75 -41.96 46.88
CA GLY A 15 -23.95 -40.73 46.74
C GLY A 15 -23.35 -40.55 45.35
N PHE A 16 -24.10 -40.16 44.32
CA PHE A 16 -24.17 -38.75 43.93
C PHE A 16 -22.82 -38.10 43.51
N GLU A 17 -21.94 -38.76 42.75
CA GLU A 17 -20.74 -38.09 42.18
C GLU A 17 -20.34 -38.51 40.75
N GLU A 18 -21.20 -39.17 39.97
CA GLU A 18 -20.80 -39.70 38.65
C GLU A 18 -21.15 -38.81 37.44
N LYS A 19 -21.66 -37.58 37.64
CA LYS A 19 -22.04 -36.70 36.52
C LYS A 19 -21.21 -35.43 36.33
N GLU A 20 -20.42 -34.98 37.31
CA GLU A 20 -19.62 -33.74 37.15
C GLU A 20 -18.20 -33.96 36.60
N THR A 21 -17.67 -35.18 36.69
CA THR A 21 -16.30 -35.48 36.24
C THR A 21 -16.19 -35.73 34.73
N ALA A 22 -17.28 -36.11 34.04
CA ALA A 22 -17.25 -36.39 32.61
C ALA A 22 -17.36 -35.14 31.71
N GLU A 23 -18.02 -34.07 32.17
CA GLU A 23 -18.14 -32.81 31.40
C GLU A 23 -16.95 -31.88 31.59
N SER A 24 -16.28 -31.90 32.76
CA SER A 24 -15.08 -31.10 33.01
C SER A 24 -13.88 -31.55 32.17
N LEU A 25 -13.75 -32.86 31.89
CA LEU A 25 -12.68 -33.41 31.05
C LEU A 25 -12.82 -33.07 29.56
N ARG A 26 -14.05 -32.90 29.04
CA ARG A 26 -14.30 -32.56 27.63
C ARG A 26 -14.01 -31.10 27.30
N LEU A 27 -14.13 -30.19 28.27
CA LEU A 27 -13.88 -28.75 28.10
C LEU A 27 -12.39 -28.38 28.17
N SER A 28 -11.58 -29.16 28.88
CA SER A 28 -10.11 -29.01 28.93
C SER A 28 -9.43 -29.41 27.63
N ASP A 29 -9.88 -30.47 26.96
CA ASP A 29 -9.27 -30.97 25.73
C ASP A 29 -9.47 -30.03 24.52
N LEU A 30 -10.63 -29.36 24.45
CA LEU A 30 -10.93 -28.38 23.40
C LEU A 30 -10.14 -27.07 23.55
N ARG A 31 -9.70 -26.71 24.77
CA ARG A 31 -8.84 -25.54 25.02
C ARG A 31 -7.36 -25.86 24.86
N ALA A 32 -6.93 -27.06 25.27
CA ALA A 32 -5.55 -27.51 25.16
C ALA A 32 -5.08 -27.64 23.71
N PHE A 33 -5.97 -28.02 22.78
CA PHE A 33 -5.64 -28.10 21.34
C PHE A 33 -5.65 -26.76 20.61
N ARG A 34 -6.36 -25.75 21.13
CA ARG A 34 -6.47 -24.42 20.48
C ARG A 34 -5.25 -23.54 20.74
N LEU A 35 -4.63 -23.65 21.91
CA LEU A 35 -3.41 -22.92 22.28
C LEU A 35 -2.20 -23.19 21.36
N PRO A 36 -1.80 -24.44 21.05
CA PRO A 36 -0.68 -24.71 20.17
C PRO A 36 -0.98 -24.31 18.72
N VAL A 37 -2.21 -24.53 18.24
CA VAL A 37 -2.64 -24.08 16.91
C VAL A 37 -2.59 -22.56 16.80
N PHE A 38 -3.06 -21.84 17.83
CA PHE A 38 -2.99 -20.38 17.88
C PHE A 38 -1.55 -19.87 17.86
N LEU A 39 -0.64 -20.50 18.62
CA LEU A 39 0.78 -20.14 18.59
C LEU A 39 1.41 -20.38 17.22
N VAL A 40 1.08 -21.48 16.54
CA VAL A 40 1.56 -21.76 15.18
C VAL A 40 1.05 -20.72 14.19
N VAL A 41 -0.23 -20.33 14.27
CA VAL A 41 -0.81 -19.29 13.41
C VAL A 41 -0.16 -17.93 13.67
N VAL A 42 0.03 -17.54 14.93
CA VAL A 42 0.69 -16.27 15.29
C VAL A 42 2.15 -16.25 14.83
N ALA A 43 2.88 -17.34 15.01
CA ALA A 43 4.26 -17.47 14.55
C ALA A 43 4.35 -17.41 13.01
N ALA A 44 3.47 -18.13 12.30
CA ALA A 44 3.40 -18.10 10.84
C ALA A 44 3.05 -16.69 10.33
N LEU A 45 2.13 -15.99 11.00
CA LEU A 45 1.77 -14.61 10.67
C LEU A 45 2.96 -13.66 10.90
N ALA A 46 3.67 -13.80 12.02
CA ALA A 46 4.84 -12.97 12.33
C ALA A 46 5.98 -13.19 11.33
N VAL A 47 6.24 -14.44 10.95
CA VAL A 47 7.21 -14.79 9.91
C VAL A 47 6.75 -14.25 8.55
N SER A 48 5.47 -14.38 8.20
CA SER A 48 4.91 -13.83 6.97
C SER A 48 5.10 -12.30 6.92
N VAL A 49 4.79 -11.57 8.00
CA VAL A 49 5.01 -10.12 8.10
C VAL A 49 6.49 -9.76 8.03
N ALA A 50 7.37 -10.54 8.66
CA ALA A 50 8.82 -10.31 8.61
C ALA A 50 9.38 -10.52 7.19
N VAL A 51 8.92 -11.57 6.51
CA VAL A 51 9.26 -11.84 5.10
C VAL A 51 8.67 -10.75 4.21
N PHE A 52 7.42 -10.31 4.43
CA PHE A 52 6.79 -9.23 3.68
C PHE A 52 7.55 -7.91 3.86
N LYS A 53 8.01 -7.58 5.07
CA LYS A 53 8.90 -6.44 5.32
C LYS A 53 10.24 -6.57 4.61
N ARG A 54 10.78 -7.78 4.49
CA ARG A 54 12.04 -8.05 3.80
C ARG A 54 11.90 -8.05 2.26
N TYR A 55 10.71 -8.37 1.75
CA TYR A 55 10.34 -8.38 0.33
C TYR A 55 9.68 -7.09 -0.16
N LEU A 56 9.46 -6.10 0.71
CA LEU A 56 9.13 -4.73 0.33
C LEU A 56 10.41 -3.87 0.27
N PRO A 57 11.14 -3.82 -0.86
CA PRO A 57 12.29 -2.93 -1.02
C PRO A 57 11.91 -1.43 -1.06
N TYR A 58 10.66 -1.06 -0.77
CA TYR A 58 10.12 0.29 -0.98
C TYR A 58 9.51 0.97 0.25
N THR A 59 9.70 0.44 1.46
CA THR A 59 9.24 1.12 2.70
C THR A 59 10.36 1.30 3.73
N GLY A 60 11.55 1.66 3.27
CA GLY A 60 12.46 2.45 4.07
C GLY A 60 12.29 3.90 3.66
N THR A 61 11.69 4.74 4.51
CA THR A 61 11.92 6.19 4.45
C THR A 61 13.44 6.40 4.52
N PRO A 62 14.10 6.88 3.46
CA PRO A 62 15.48 7.27 3.59
C PRO A 62 15.49 8.54 4.45
N LEU A 63 16.06 8.44 5.65
CA LEU A 63 16.46 9.59 6.48
C LEU A 63 17.67 10.34 5.89
N VAL A 64 18.05 10.03 4.65
CA VAL A 64 19.07 10.73 3.89
C VAL A 64 18.35 11.83 3.10
N PRO A 65 18.81 13.10 3.14
CA PRO A 65 18.30 14.12 2.24
C PRO A 65 18.32 13.54 0.83
N LYS A 66 17.14 13.43 0.23
CA LYS A 66 16.95 12.88 -1.11
C LYS A 66 17.63 13.86 -2.05
N GLU A 67 18.92 13.66 -2.29
CA GLU A 67 19.65 14.41 -3.31
C GLU A 67 18.77 14.38 -4.56
N PRO A 68 18.49 15.55 -5.16
CA PRO A 68 17.62 15.59 -6.32
C PRO A 68 18.23 14.65 -7.35
N PRO A 69 17.45 13.71 -7.92
CA PRO A 69 17.98 12.72 -8.83
C PRO A 69 18.75 13.43 -9.94
N PRO A 70 19.91 12.91 -10.35
CA PRO A 70 20.77 13.59 -11.31
C PRO A 70 19.98 13.92 -12.57
N VAL A 71 20.07 15.17 -13.02
CA VAL A 71 19.44 15.61 -14.27
C VAL A 71 20.17 14.92 -15.42
N VAL A 72 19.44 14.13 -16.20
CA VAL A 72 19.99 13.37 -17.34
C VAL A 72 19.93 14.19 -18.61
N LEU A 73 18.94 15.08 -18.73
CA LEU A 73 18.78 15.94 -19.89
C LEU A 73 18.23 17.30 -19.46
N THR A 74 18.91 18.35 -19.95
CA THR A 74 18.48 19.73 -19.82
C THR A 74 18.31 20.31 -21.21
N MET A 75 17.20 21.02 -21.44
CA MET A 75 16.98 21.80 -22.66
C MET A 75 16.60 23.21 -22.26
N GLU A 76 17.07 24.19 -23.03
CA GLU A 76 16.76 25.61 -22.84
C GLU A 76 15.93 26.12 -24.03
N ASP A 77 15.07 27.10 -23.78
CA ASP A 77 14.21 27.75 -24.78
C ASP A 77 13.43 26.78 -25.67
N ALA A 78 12.87 25.74 -25.05
CA ALA A 78 12.20 24.66 -25.74
C ALA A 78 10.71 24.93 -25.99
N ARG A 79 10.20 24.30 -27.05
CA ARG A 79 8.77 24.26 -27.33
C ARG A 79 8.29 22.82 -27.33
N LEU A 80 7.29 22.55 -26.50
CA LEU A 80 6.66 21.23 -26.42
C LEU A 80 5.25 21.30 -27.00
N VAL A 81 4.85 20.21 -27.66
CA VAL A 81 3.52 20.04 -28.22
C VAL A 81 2.99 18.68 -27.81
N GLY A 82 1.87 18.68 -27.08
CA GLY A 82 1.12 17.48 -26.75
C GLY A 82 0.16 17.13 -27.88
N LEU A 83 0.29 15.93 -28.44
CA LEU A 83 -0.59 15.41 -29.48
C LEU A 83 -1.58 14.40 -28.89
N GLY A 84 -2.84 14.53 -29.29
CA GLY A 84 -3.91 13.58 -29.05
C GLY A 84 -4.29 12.83 -30.32
N ARG A 85 -5.33 11.99 -30.24
CA ARG A 85 -5.81 11.19 -31.39
C ARG A 85 -6.30 12.05 -32.56
N THR A 86 -6.85 13.22 -32.26
CA THR A 86 -7.51 14.12 -33.24
C THR A 86 -6.68 15.35 -33.58
N GLY A 87 -5.45 15.48 -33.07
CA GLY A 87 -4.58 16.63 -33.34
C GLY A 87 -3.87 17.17 -32.09
N LYS A 88 -3.49 18.45 -32.12
CA LYS A 88 -2.83 19.12 -30.99
C LYS A 88 -3.82 19.28 -29.83
N LEU A 89 -3.40 18.89 -28.62
CA LEU A 89 -4.15 19.11 -27.38
C LEU A 89 -3.62 20.33 -26.64
N TRP A 90 -2.30 20.48 -26.61
CA TRP A 90 -1.66 21.62 -25.97
C TRP A 90 -0.31 21.92 -26.61
N SER A 91 0.16 23.15 -26.43
CA SER A 91 1.54 23.53 -26.72
C SER A 91 2.05 24.46 -25.65
N VAL A 92 3.31 24.33 -25.24
CA VAL A 92 3.94 25.24 -24.27
C VAL A 92 5.30 25.69 -24.77
N LYS A 93 5.60 26.97 -24.63
CA LYS A 93 6.97 27.50 -24.70
C LYS A 93 7.50 27.63 -23.28
N VAL A 94 8.71 27.12 -23.05
CA VAL A 94 9.32 27.02 -21.72
C VAL A 94 10.77 27.48 -21.77
N GLY A 95 11.22 28.19 -20.74
CA GLY A 95 12.62 28.64 -20.65
C GLY A 95 13.57 27.48 -20.39
N LYS A 96 13.14 26.50 -19.58
CA LYS A 96 13.97 25.33 -19.25
C LYS A 96 13.18 24.05 -19.07
N ILE A 97 13.75 22.94 -19.54
CA ILE A 97 13.27 21.58 -19.30
C ILE A 97 14.34 20.81 -18.55
N GLU A 98 13.96 20.14 -17.48
CA GLU A 98 14.81 19.24 -16.71
C GLU A 98 14.17 17.85 -16.65
N ILE A 99 14.88 16.84 -17.14
CA ILE A 99 14.50 15.43 -17.04
C ILE A 99 15.48 14.75 -16.11
N ALA A 100 14.98 14.30 -14.96
CA ALA A 100 15.80 13.65 -13.94
C ALA A 100 15.82 12.13 -14.11
N ARG A 101 16.94 11.51 -13.71
CA ARG A 101 17.09 10.05 -13.71
C ARG A 101 16.04 9.43 -12.79
N ASN A 102 15.42 8.33 -13.22
CA ASN A 102 14.42 7.59 -12.44
C ASN A 102 13.14 8.39 -12.12
N ARG A 103 12.84 9.47 -12.86
CA ARG A 103 11.52 10.11 -12.83
C ARG A 103 10.80 9.87 -14.15
N SER A 104 9.55 9.42 -14.06
CA SER A 104 8.66 9.22 -15.21
C SER A 104 8.05 10.54 -15.71
N GLY A 105 8.81 11.64 -15.66
CA GLY A 105 8.28 12.96 -16.01
C GLY A 105 9.36 14.00 -16.21
N ALA A 106 8.97 15.09 -16.88
CA ALA A 106 9.79 16.26 -17.15
C ALA A 106 9.30 17.44 -16.32
N VAL A 107 10.24 18.19 -15.74
CA VAL A 107 9.96 19.47 -15.09
C VAL A 107 10.23 20.58 -16.09
N LEU A 108 9.24 21.43 -16.29
CA LEU A 108 9.28 22.59 -17.17
C LEU A 108 9.29 23.84 -16.29
N LYS A 109 10.22 24.75 -16.53
CA LYS A 109 10.31 26.04 -15.83
C LYS A 109 10.05 27.17 -16.82
N GLU A 110 9.44 28.24 -16.32
CA GLU A 110 9.14 29.46 -17.05
C GLU A 110 8.22 29.20 -18.26
N VAL A 111 6.99 28.78 -18.00
CA VAL A 111 5.96 28.57 -19.02
C VAL A 111 5.37 29.92 -19.44
N THR A 112 5.81 30.42 -20.60
CA THR A 112 5.50 31.79 -21.07
C THR A 112 4.39 31.86 -22.11
N ASP A 113 4.17 30.78 -22.88
CA ASP A 113 3.13 30.69 -23.92
C ASP A 113 2.53 29.27 -23.95
N GLY A 114 1.69 28.96 -22.96
CA GLY A 114 0.87 27.76 -22.94
C GLY A 114 -0.43 27.97 -23.72
N LYS A 115 -0.82 27.00 -24.53
CA LYS A 115 -2.07 26.99 -25.30
C LYS A 115 -2.74 25.64 -25.14
N ILE A 116 -4.04 25.65 -24.87
CA ILE A 116 -4.90 24.48 -24.87
C ILE A 116 -5.80 24.56 -26.09
N TYR A 117 -5.95 23.45 -26.79
CA TYR A 117 -6.70 23.35 -28.02
C TYR A 117 -7.94 22.49 -27.82
N ASP A 118 -9.08 22.94 -28.35
CA ASP A 118 -10.27 22.12 -28.57
C ASP A 118 -10.67 22.19 -30.04
N ARG A 119 -10.88 21.03 -30.67
CA ARG A 119 -11.18 20.89 -32.10
C ARG A 119 -10.27 21.73 -33.01
N GLY A 120 -8.98 21.79 -32.67
CA GLY A 120 -7.95 22.52 -33.42
C GLY A 120 -7.92 24.04 -33.20
N LYS A 121 -8.83 24.60 -32.40
CA LYS A 121 -8.85 26.02 -32.02
C LYS A 121 -8.25 26.21 -30.63
N VAL A 122 -7.54 27.31 -30.42
CA VAL A 122 -7.06 27.68 -29.08
C VAL A 122 -8.28 28.09 -28.26
N VAL A 123 -8.51 27.41 -27.14
CA VAL A 123 -9.59 27.72 -26.20
C VAL A 123 -9.11 28.39 -24.94
N LEU A 124 -7.86 28.13 -24.54
CA LEU A 124 -7.25 28.76 -23.37
C LEU A 124 -5.78 29.06 -23.65
N LYS A 125 -5.32 30.17 -23.10
CA LYS A 125 -3.90 30.52 -22.98
C LYS A 125 -3.51 30.43 -21.52
N VAL A 126 -2.31 29.92 -21.26
CA VAL A 126 -1.85 29.64 -19.91
C VAL A 126 -0.40 30.08 -19.74
N ARG A 127 -0.12 30.70 -18.60
CA ARG A 127 1.24 31.02 -18.15
C ARG A 127 1.43 30.47 -16.74
N ALA A 128 2.63 29.97 -16.45
CA ALA A 128 2.98 29.46 -15.14
C ALA A 128 4.50 29.51 -14.95
N GLY A 129 4.97 29.72 -13.73
CA GLY A 129 6.39 29.62 -13.37
C GLY A 129 6.91 28.19 -13.53
N LYS A 130 6.05 27.18 -13.36
CA LYS A 130 6.46 25.78 -13.46
C LYS A 130 5.34 24.88 -13.99
N ALA A 131 5.72 23.89 -14.79
CA ALA A 131 4.86 22.77 -15.13
C ALA A 131 5.58 21.43 -14.94
N ALA A 132 4.82 20.39 -14.60
CA ALA A 132 5.31 19.02 -14.55
C ALA A 132 4.48 18.19 -15.54
N CYS A 133 5.18 17.54 -16.48
CA CYS A 133 4.58 16.58 -17.38
C CYS A 133 4.95 15.18 -16.89
N GLU A 134 3.95 14.41 -16.45
CA GLU A 134 4.14 13.02 -16.06
C GLU A 134 3.72 12.11 -17.22
N ILE A 135 4.63 11.22 -17.62
CA ILE A 135 4.50 10.38 -18.82
C ILE A 135 3.27 9.47 -18.74
N ASN A 136 2.94 8.98 -17.53
CA ASN A 136 1.88 8.00 -17.32
C ASN A 136 0.48 8.62 -17.28
N SER A 137 0.34 9.79 -16.67
CA SER A 137 -0.97 10.42 -16.49
C SER A 137 -1.39 11.26 -17.70
N ARG A 138 -0.46 11.58 -18.62
CA ARG A 138 -0.66 12.53 -19.74
C ARG A 138 -1.17 13.90 -19.29
N ASN A 139 -1.11 14.17 -17.99
CA ASN A 139 -1.57 15.40 -17.38
C ASN A 139 -0.41 16.38 -17.32
N LEU A 140 -0.72 17.64 -17.59
CA LEU A 140 0.19 18.75 -17.38
C LEU A 140 -0.21 19.45 -16.08
N LEU A 141 0.58 19.24 -15.04
CA LEU A 141 0.39 19.89 -13.75
C LEU A 141 1.06 21.25 -13.79
N LEU A 142 0.29 22.32 -13.60
CA LEU A 142 0.79 23.69 -13.57
C LEU A 142 0.91 24.15 -12.13
N SER A 143 1.94 24.94 -11.84
CA SER A 143 2.22 25.44 -10.49
C SER A 143 3.00 26.75 -10.59
N ASP A 144 3.01 27.50 -9.49
CA ASP A 144 3.74 28.75 -9.33
C ASP A 144 3.24 29.89 -10.25
N GLY A 145 2.43 30.81 -9.73
CA GLY A 145 1.96 31.98 -10.50
C GLY A 145 1.16 31.63 -11.76
N ILE A 146 0.12 30.79 -11.63
CA ILE A 146 -0.69 30.36 -12.77
C ILE A 146 -1.62 31.50 -13.22
N SER A 147 -1.53 31.86 -14.50
CA SER A 147 -2.48 32.75 -15.16
C SER A 147 -3.15 32.02 -16.33
N VAL A 148 -4.48 32.08 -16.39
CA VAL A 148 -5.29 31.46 -17.45
C VAL A 148 -6.17 32.53 -18.06
N GLU A 149 -6.15 32.61 -19.38
CA GLU A 149 -6.97 33.53 -20.18
C GLU A 149 -7.74 32.73 -21.23
N GLY A 150 -9.03 33.04 -21.43
CA GLY A 150 -9.93 32.33 -22.35
C GLY A 150 -10.73 33.29 -23.20
#